data_AF-A0A2C9T217-F1
#
_entry.id   AF-A0A2C9T217-F1
#
_cell.length_a   1.000
_cell.length_b   1.000
_cell.length_c   1.000
_cell.angle_alpha   90.00
_cell.angle_beta   90.00
_cell.angle_gamma   90.00
#
_symmetry.space_group_name_H-M   'P 1'
#
loop_
_entity.id
_entity.type
_entity.pdbx_description
1 polymer ?
#
loop_
_entity_poly.entity_id
_entity_poly.type
_entity_poly.pdbx_seq_one_letter_code
_entity_poly.pdbx_strand_id
1 'polypeptide(L)'
;MHSSASMKQTGVSAATTDIGALRARKRQQLDAVSEQLRVARERLRAAAIEYAATTDGACETYRRFELARGDERDELRAVYLAGLALAEQEYRQRLSLGHTGDGDGPLQAVPVGSFDDPVVTALVEHRVMGWVRTGTDVLESGHATAGLVRLLPDGGSRVRMRLRCPADPLLGVVNSTLAEIVAQAWADQAVRERLGRFLGTEALAAVSAALVASAR
;
A
#
# COMPACT_ATOMS: atom_id res chain seq x y z
N MET A 1 40.32 43.14 70.13
CA MET A 1 40.16 43.70 68.78
C MET A 1 39.85 42.55 67.84
N HIS A 2 38.63 42.53 67.31
CA HIS A 2 38.12 41.52 66.37
C HIS A 2 38.73 41.71 64.98
N SER A 3 39.01 40.63 64.26
CA SER A 3 38.96 40.67 62.80
C SER A 3 38.55 39.31 62.25
N SER A 4 37.49 39.36 61.46
CA SER A 4 36.61 38.25 61.09
C SER A 4 37.12 37.46 59.89
N ALA A 5 36.86 36.15 59.93
CA ALA A 5 36.89 35.29 58.77
C ALA A 5 35.90 35.79 57.70
N SER A 6 36.36 35.92 56.45
CA SER A 6 35.50 36.11 55.28
C SER A 6 35.95 35.18 54.17
N MET A 7 35.59 33.90 54.31
CA MET A 7 35.60 32.93 53.21
C MET A 7 34.54 33.37 52.18
N LYS A 8 34.99 33.89 51.04
CA LYS A 8 34.12 34.16 49.89
C LYS A 8 33.67 32.85 49.25
N GLN A 9 32.41 32.47 49.48
CA GLN A 9 31.65 31.59 48.63
C GLN A 9 31.47 32.24 47.24
N THR A 10 32.28 31.86 46.25
CA THR A 10 32.07 32.32 44.86
C THR A 10 32.15 31.21 43.80
N GLY A 11 32.47 29.97 44.18
CA GLY A 11 32.65 28.86 43.21
C GLY A 11 31.39 28.09 42.81
N VAL A 12 30.31 28.12 43.61
CA VAL A 12 29.14 27.23 43.40
C VAL A 12 28.07 27.86 42.47
N SER A 13 27.96 29.18 42.45
CA SER A 13 26.94 29.89 41.65
C SER A 13 27.21 29.85 40.14
N ALA A 14 28.48 29.92 39.72
CA ALA A 14 28.86 29.94 38.31
C ALA A 14 28.69 28.56 37.64
N ALA A 15 29.11 27.48 38.31
CA ALA A 15 28.96 26.11 37.80
C ALA A 15 27.48 25.67 37.71
N THR A 16 26.63 26.11 38.65
CA THR A 16 25.19 25.83 38.63
C THR A 16 24.48 26.60 37.51
N THR A 17 24.92 27.82 37.21
CA THR A 17 24.40 28.66 36.11
C THR A 17 24.79 28.07 34.74
N ASP A 18 26.01 27.54 34.61
CA ASP A 18 26.49 26.88 33.38
C ASP A 18 25.75 25.56 33.09
N ILE A 19 25.51 24.75 34.12
CA ILE A 19 24.68 23.53 33.99
C ILE A 19 23.23 23.88 33.64
N GLY A 20 22.66 24.95 34.22
CA GLY A 20 21.33 25.44 33.90
C GLY A 20 21.21 25.89 32.44
N ALA A 21 22.17 26.67 31.95
CA ALA A 21 22.23 27.12 30.56
C ALA A 21 22.42 25.94 29.58
N LEU A 22 23.28 24.99 29.91
CA LEU A 22 23.48 23.77 29.12
C LEU A 22 22.20 22.93 29.06
N ARG A 23 21.50 22.76 30.19
CA ARG A 23 20.23 22.02 30.25
C ARG A 23 19.14 22.72 29.43
N ALA A 24 19.05 24.04 29.50
CA ALA A 24 18.11 24.82 28.70
C ALA A 24 18.40 24.68 27.19
N ARG A 25 19.67 24.76 26.79
CA ARG A 25 20.10 24.55 25.39
C ARG A 25 19.78 23.14 24.90
N LYS A 26 20.07 22.11 25.71
CA LYS A 26 19.72 20.72 25.36
C LYS A 26 18.21 20.53 25.24
N ARG A 27 17.40 21.18 26.09
CA ARG A 27 15.94 21.13 26.00
C ARG A 27 15.44 21.77 24.71
N GLN A 28 15.93 22.96 24.36
CA GLN A 28 15.61 23.60 23.08
C GLN A 28 16.00 22.73 21.87
N GLN A 29 17.14 22.04 21.93
CA GLN A 29 17.55 21.09 20.89
C GLN A 29 16.61 19.89 20.80
N LEU A 30 16.19 19.31 21.93
CA LEU A 30 15.22 18.22 21.96
C LEU A 30 13.87 18.64 21.40
N ASP A 31 13.40 19.85 21.73
CA ASP A 31 12.14 20.38 21.22
C ASP A 31 12.22 20.58 19.70
N ALA A 32 13.32 21.15 19.20
CA ALA A 32 13.56 21.33 17.77
C ALA A 32 13.62 19.99 17.01
N VAL A 33 14.32 18.99 17.54
CA VAL A 33 14.40 17.65 16.92
C VAL A 33 13.05 16.94 16.95
N SER A 34 12.29 17.08 18.04
CA SER A 34 10.95 16.50 18.15
C SER A 34 10.00 17.07 17.11
N GLU A 35 10.07 18.38 16.88
CA GLU A 35 9.28 19.05 15.85
C GLU A 35 9.69 18.63 14.43
N GLN A 36 11.01 18.53 14.16
CA GLN A 36 11.50 18.01 12.88
C GLN A 36 11.02 16.58 12.63
N LEU A 37 11.03 15.73 13.65
CA LEU A 37 10.54 14.36 13.57
C LEU A 37 9.03 14.31 13.29
N ARG A 38 8.24 15.18 13.93
CA ARG A 38 6.79 15.30 13.67
C ARG A 38 6.53 15.64 12.21
N VAL A 39 7.17 16.69 11.69
CA VAL A 39 7.02 17.12 10.29
C VAL A 39 7.48 16.04 9.32
N ALA A 40 8.59 15.36 9.61
CA ALA A 40 9.07 14.26 8.76
C ALA A 40 8.08 13.09 8.70
N ARG A 41 7.47 12.72 9.84
CA ARG A 41 6.44 11.68 9.91
C ARG A 41 5.18 12.06 9.14
N GLU A 42 4.75 13.32 9.22
CA GLU A 42 3.62 13.83 8.46
C GLU A 42 3.88 13.76 6.95
N ARG A 43 5.06 14.17 6.50
CA ARG A 43 5.48 14.06 5.09
C ARG A 43 5.53 12.61 4.62
N LEU A 44 6.10 11.71 5.42
CA LEU A 44 6.14 10.28 5.09
C LEU A 44 4.72 9.71 4.96
N ARG A 45 3.82 10.08 5.86
CA ARG A 45 2.42 9.65 5.81
C ARG A 45 1.70 10.20 4.58
N ALA A 46 1.89 11.47 4.24
CA ALA A 46 1.31 12.06 3.04
C ALA A 46 1.80 11.35 1.77
N ALA A 47 3.12 11.13 1.65
CA ALA A 47 3.69 10.39 0.53
C ALA A 47 3.16 8.94 0.43
N ALA A 48 2.95 8.28 1.57
CA ALA A 48 2.36 6.94 1.59
C ALA A 48 0.90 6.95 1.09
N ILE A 49 0.11 7.98 1.43
CA ILE A 49 -1.27 8.17 0.96
C ILE A 49 -1.28 8.45 -0.55
N GLU A 50 -0.44 9.35 -1.03
CA GLU A 50 -0.29 9.65 -2.46
C GLU A 50 0.10 8.40 -3.25
N TYR A 51 1.04 7.61 -2.72
CA TYR A 51 1.42 6.35 -3.34
C TYR A 51 0.23 5.37 -3.36
N ALA A 52 -0.48 5.22 -2.25
CA ALA A 52 -1.65 4.35 -2.13
C ALA A 52 -2.83 4.75 -3.04
N ALA A 53 -2.87 6.00 -3.54
CA ALA A 53 -3.83 6.44 -4.54
C ALA A 53 -3.51 5.96 -5.96
N THR A 54 -2.30 5.46 -6.22
CA THR A 54 -1.94 4.83 -7.49
C THR A 54 -2.40 3.37 -7.53
N THR A 55 -2.53 2.78 -8.73
CA THR A 55 -2.90 1.36 -8.86
C THR A 55 -1.88 0.44 -8.19
N ASP A 56 -0.58 0.74 -8.32
CA ASP A 56 0.49 -0.08 -7.74
C ASP A 56 0.52 0.09 -6.23
N GLY A 57 0.48 1.32 -5.74
CA GLY A 57 0.53 1.57 -4.30
C GLY A 57 -0.74 1.10 -3.58
N ALA A 58 -1.91 1.16 -4.21
CA ALA A 58 -3.12 0.53 -3.66
C ALA A 58 -2.93 -0.98 -3.49
N CYS A 59 -2.44 -1.67 -4.54
CA CYS A 59 -2.12 -3.10 -4.50
C CYS A 59 -1.12 -3.45 -3.40
N GLU A 60 0.02 -2.74 -3.35
CA GLU A 60 1.11 -3.02 -2.41
C GLU A 60 0.71 -2.70 -0.97
N THR A 61 0.04 -1.58 -0.74
CA THR A 61 -0.45 -1.20 0.60
C THR A 61 -1.48 -2.21 1.09
N TYR A 62 -2.42 -2.61 0.22
CA TYR A 62 -3.44 -3.59 0.57
C TYR A 62 -2.84 -4.98 0.84
N ARG A 63 -1.89 -5.43 0.00
CA ARG A 63 -1.17 -6.68 0.22
C ARG A 63 -0.45 -6.69 1.57
N ARG A 64 0.24 -5.60 1.90
CA ARG A 64 0.89 -5.45 3.21
C ARG A 64 -0.13 -5.48 4.34
N PHE A 65 -1.28 -4.83 4.16
CA PHE A 65 -2.37 -4.85 5.14
C PHE A 65 -2.91 -6.27 5.38
N GLU A 66 -3.06 -7.08 4.34
CA GLU A 66 -3.53 -8.47 4.47
C GLU A 66 -2.55 -9.34 5.27
N LEU A 67 -1.23 -9.07 5.15
CA LEU A 67 -0.17 -9.82 5.82
C LEU A 67 0.18 -9.28 7.22
N ALA A 68 -0.06 -7.99 7.47
CA ALA A 68 0.30 -7.31 8.71
C ALA A 68 -0.56 -7.76 9.91
N ARG A 69 -0.01 -7.57 11.10
CA ARG A 69 -0.66 -7.83 12.40
C ARG A 69 -0.44 -6.63 13.34
N GLY A 70 -1.29 -6.49 14.35
CA GLY A 70 -1.17 -5.41 15.34
C GLY A 70 -1.26 -4.00 14.73
N ASP A 71 -0.51 -3.07 15.30
CA ASP A 71 -0.59 -1.63 14.98
C ASP A 71 -0.26 -1.30 13.51
N GLU A 72 0.68 -2.03 12.89
CA GLU A 72 1.01 -1.83 11.47
C GLU A 72 -0.22 -2.04 10.58
N ARG A 73 -1.09 -3.00 10.93
CA ARG A 73 -2.31 -3.28 10.16
C ARG A 73 -3.28 -2.10 10.20
N ASP A 74 -3.42 -1.45 11.34
CA ASP A 74 -4.30 -0.29 11.49
C ASP A 74 -3.75 0.94 10.75
N GLU A 75 -2.43 1.14 10.79
CA GLU A 75 -1.76 2.19 10.04
C GLU A 75 -1.92 2.00 8.52
N LEU A 76 -1.66 0.78 8.02
CA LEU A 76 -1.82 0.46 6.59
C LEU A 76 -3.26 0.60 6.13
N ARG A 77 -4.24 0.20 6.96
CA ARG A 77 -5.66 0.43 6.67
C ARG A 77 -5.96 1.92 6.53
N ALA A 78 -5.46 2.75 7.45
CA ALA A 78 -5.69 4.20 7.40
C ALA A 78 -5.05 4.83 6.14
N VAL A 79 -3.84 4.41 5.78
CA VAL A 79 -3.17 4.87 4.54
C VAL A 79 -3.93 4.42 3.31
N TYR A 80 -4.33 3.15 3.24
CA TYR A 80 -5.08 2.60 2.11
C TYR A 80 -6.39 3.34 1.87
N LEU A 81 -7.22 3.51 2.91
CA LEU A 81 -8.51 4.19 2.79
C LEU A 81 -8.35 5.66 2.39
N ALA A 82 -7.35 6.35 2.94
CA ALA A 82 -7.04 7.73 2.53
C ALA A 82 -6.56 7.79 1.06
N GLY A 83 -5.77 6.80 0.62
CA GLY A 83 -5.34 6.67 -0.78
C GLY A 83 -6.51 6.45 -1.73
N LEU A 84 -7.46 5.57 -1.38
CA LEU A 84 -8.68 5.35 -2.17
C LEU A 84 -9.53 6.62 -2.27
N ALA A 85 -9.69 7.36 -1.17
CA ALA A 85 -10.41 8.64 -1.18
C ALA A 85 -9.76 9.67 -2.10
N LEU A 86 -8.42 9.75 -2.10
CA LEU A 86 -7.67 10.63 -3.00
C LEU A 86 -7.81 10.18 -4.48
N ALA A 87 -7.72 8.88 -4.75
CA ALA A 87 -7.95 8.34 -6.10
C ALA A 87 -9.37 8.61 -6.60
N GLU A 88 -10.37 8.56 -5.71
CA GLU A 88 -11.75 8.88 -6.04
C GLU A 88 -11.95 10.37 -6.35
N GLN A 89 -11.31 11.27 -5.60
CA GLN A 89 -11.35 12.71 -5.89
C GLN A 89 -10.78 13.02 -7.27
N GLU A 90 -9.64 12.42 -7.61
CA GLU A 90 -9.00 12.59 -8.91
C GLU A 90 -9.87 12.02 -10.05
N TYR A 91 -10.49 10.85 -9.85
CA TYR A 91 -11.47 10.29 -10.79
C TYR A 91 -12.67 11.22 -10.99
N ARG A 92 -13.28 11.74 -9.92
CA ARG A 92 -14.39 12.71 -10.02
C ARG A 92 -13.98 13.98 -10.77
N GLN A 93 -12.75 14.45 -10.57
CA GLN A 93 -12.21 15.58 -11.31
C GLN A 93 -12.10 15.26 -12.81
N ARG A 94 -11.58 14.08 -13.18
CA ARG A 94 -11.54 13.61 -14.58
C ARG A 94 -12.94 13.57 -15.20
N LEU A 95 -13.93 13.04 -14.48
CA LEU A 95 -15.33 13.04 -14.92
C LEU A 95 -15.85 14.46 -15.19
N SER A 96 -15.58 15.41 -14.28
CA SER A 96 -16.03 16.80 -14.43
C SER A 96 -15.43 17.52 -15.64
N LEU A 97 -14.26 17.06 -16.10
CA LEU A 97 -13.57 17.58 -17.29
C LEU A 97 -13.97 16.83 -18.58
N GLY A 98 -14.87 15.85 -18.50
CA GLY A 98 -15.26 15.01 -19.64
C GLY A 98 -14.21 14.00 -20.07
N HIS A 99 -13.20 13.73 -19.22
CA HIS A 99 -12.18 12.73 -19.47
C HIS A 99 -12.65 11.37 -18.96
N THR A 100 -13.43 10.65 -19.78
CA THR A 100 -13.87 9.27 -19.51
C THR A 100 -13.23 8.31 -20.50
N GLY A 101 -12.74 7.18 -20.01
CA GLY A 101 -12.28 6.07 -20.85
C GLY A 101 -12.90 4.76 -20.42
N ASP A 102 -12.93 3.80 -21.35
CA ASP A 102 -13.38 2.43 -21.07
C ASP A 102 -12.55 1.81 -19.94
N GLY A 103 -13.21 1.18 -18.96
CA GLY A 103 -12.55 0.59 -17.78
C GLY A 103 -12.03 1.61 -16.76
N ASP A 104 -12.48 2.86 -16.83
CA ASP A 104 -12.26 3.84 -15.76
C ASP A 104 -13.32 3.68 -14.66
N GLY A 105 -13.02 4.16 -13.46
CA GLY A 105 -13.90 3.97 -12.31
C GLY A 105 -13.16 4.09 -10.98
N PRO A 106 -13.90 4.01 -9.86
CA PRO A 106 -13.32 3.93 -8.53
C PRO A 106 -12.27 2.81 -8.46
N LEU A 107 -11.11 3.13 -7.91
CA LEU A 107 -10.03 2.18 -7.72
C LEU A 107 -10.30 1.31 -6.49
N GLN A 108 -10.07 0.01 -6.61
CA GLN A 108 -10.04 -0.91 -5.49
C GLN A 108 -8.91 -1.93 -5.66
N ALA A 109 -8.30 -2.36 -4.55
CA ALA A 109 -7.37 -3.48 -4.57
C ALA A 109 -8.16 -4.79 -4.43
N VAL A 110 -7.75 -5.82 -5.15
CA VAL A 110 -8.40 -7.13 -5.14
C VAL A 110 -7.85 -7.95 -3.97
N PRO A 111 -8.72 -8.43 -3.06
CA PRO A 111 -8.31 -9.36 -2.01
C PRO A 111 -7.72 -10.63 -2.58
N VAL A 112 -6.70 -11.18 -1.94
CA VAL A 112 -6.03 -12.35 -2.53
C VAL A 112 -6.87 -13.62 -2.51
N GLY A 113 -7.68 -13.77 -1.48
CA GLY A 113 -8.42 -14.98 -1.17
C GLY A 113 -7.98 -15.60 0.15
N SER A 114 -8.34 -16.86 0.36
CA SER A 114 -8.01 -17.61 1.58
C SER A 114 -6.52 -17.93 1.64
N PHE A 115 -5.86 -17.68 2.77
CA PHE A 115 -4.46 -18.05 2.97
C PHE A 115 -4.22 -19.57 3.04
N ASP A 116 -5.28 -20.37 3.13
CA ASP A 116 -5.20 -21.83 3.06
C ASP A 116 -5.16 -22.35 1.61
N ASP A 117 -5.41 -21.49 0.62
CA ASP A 117 -5.35 -21.84 -0.80
C ASP A 117 -3.89 -21.84 -1.31
N PRO A 118 -3.40 -22.93 -1.90
CA PRO A 118 -2.04 -22.97 -2.45
C PRO A 118 -1.82 -21.94 -3.57
N VAL A 119 -2.87 -21.54 -4.30
CA VAL A 119 -2.78 -20.49 -5.32
C VAL A 119 -2.47 -19.16 -4.65
N VAL A 120 -3.13 -18.85 -3.54
CA VAL A 120 -2.86 -17.65 -2.74
C VAL A 120 -1.42 -17.63 -2.25
N THR A 121 -0.92 -18.76 -1.76
CA THR A 121 0.48 -18.88 -1.31
C THR A 121 1.45 -18.54 -2.44
N ALA A 122 1.27 -19.13 -3.63
CA ALA A 122 2.11 -18.85 -4.79
C ALA A 122 2.03 -17.38 -5.24
N LEU A 123 0.84 -16.79 -5.23
CA LEU A 123 0.64 -15.37 -5.59
C LEU A 123 1.34 -14.43 -4.60
N VAL A 124 1.27 -14.72 -3.29
CA VAL A 124 1.94 -13.93 -2.25
C VAL A 124 3.47 -14.05 -2.37
N GLU A 125 3.99 -15.27 -2.51
CA GLU A 125 5.42 -15.54 -2.64
C GLU A 125 6.03 -14.81 -3.85
N HIS A 126 5.32 -14.84 -4.98
CA HIS A 126 5.77 -14.17 -6.20
C HIS A 126 5.28 -12.72 -6.33
N ARG A 127 4.76 -12.13 -5.25
CA ARG A 127 4.33 -10.72 -5.14
C ARG A 127 3.39 -10.30 -6.27
N VAL A 128 2.43 -11.16 -6.58
CA VAL A 128 1.34 -10.90 -7.52
C VAL A 128 0.17 -10.27 -6.76
N MET A 129 -0.29 -9.15 -7.28
CA MET A 129 -1.34 -8.32 -6.69
C MET A 129 -2.32 -7.91 -7.79
N GLY A 130 -3.52 -7.50 -7.39
CA GLY A 130 -4.55 -7.08 -8.33
C GLY A 130 -5.26 -5.82 -7.87
N TRP A 131 -5.75 -5.07 -8.84
CA TRP A 131 -6.70 -3.98 -8.65
C TRP A 131 -7.83 -4.11 -9.66
N VAL A 132 -8.97 -3.50 -9.34
CA VAL A 132 -10.10 -3.36 -10.25
C VAL A 132 -10.53 -1.91 -10.32
N ARG A 133 -11.15 -1.55 -11.44
CA ARG A 133 -11.95 -0.35 -11.58
C ARG A 133 -13.33 -0.76 -12.07
N THR A 134 -14.35 -0.28 -11.37
CA THR A 134 -15.75 -0.60 -11.65
C THR A 134 -16.52 0.68 -11.95
N GLY A 135 -16.54 1.07 -13.22
CA GLY A 135 -17.34 2.18 -13.73
C GLY A 135 -18.75 1.74 -14.11
N THR A 136 -19.54 2.67 -14.64
CA THR A 136 -20.90 2.40 -15.14
C THR A 136 -20.91 1.51 -16.39
N ASP A 137 -19.80 1.47 -17.14
CA ASP A 137 -19.59 0.59 -18.31
C ASP A 137 -19.63 -0.90 -17.95
N VAL A 138 -19.35 -1.23 -16.69
CA VAL A 138 -19.44 -2.60 -16.17
C VAL A 138 -20.89 -3.10 -16.13
N LEU A 139 -21.87 -2.23 -15.91
CA LEU A 139 -23.29 -2.63 -15.86
C LEU A 139 -23.81 -3.07 -17.24
N GLU A 140 -23.30 -2.46 -18.31
CA GLU A 140 -23.68 -2.81 -19.68
C GLU A 140 -22.93 -4.05 -20.18
N SER A 141 -21.64 -4.15 -19.85
CA SER A 141 -20.77 -5.23 -20.34
C SER A 141 -20.77 -6.49 -19.48
N GLY A 142 -21.19 -6.40 -18.21
CA GLY A 142 -21.07 -7.45 -17.21
C GLY A 142 -19.63 -7.78 -16.79
N HIS A 143 -18.64 -7.00 -17.24
CA HIS A 143 -17.22 -7.28 -17.03
C HIS A 143 -16.49 -6.03 -16.56
N ALA A 144 -15.70 -6.18 -15.50
CA ALA A 144 -14.78 -5.15 -15.04
C ALA A 144 -13.37 -5.39 -15.58
N THR A 145 -12.59 -4.31 -15.63
CA THR A 145 -11.15 -4.40 -15.90
C THR A 145 -10.41 -4.67 -14.60
N ALA A 146 -9.77 -5.85 -14.53
CA ALA A 146 -8.82 -6.19 -13.49
C ALA A 146 -7.39 -5.95 -13.99
N GLY A 147 -6.60 -5.17 -13.26
CA GLY A 147 -5.17 -5.05 -13.48
C GLY A 147 -4.41 -5.97 -12.53
N LEU A 148 -3.52 -6.80 -13.07
CA LEU A 148 -2.51 -7.52 -12.33
C LEU A 148 -1.22 -6.72 -12.28
N VAL A 149 -0.58 -6.71 -11.12
CA VAL A 149 0.75 -6.13 -10.89
C VAL A 149 1.61 -7.20 -10.25
N ARG A 150 2.84 -7.35 -10.74
CA ARG A 150 3.85 -8.18 -10.08
C ARG A 150 5.09 -7.35 -9.81
N LEU A 151 5.50 -7.32 -8.54
CA LEU A 151 6.76 -6.73 -8.12
C LEU A 151 7.88 -7.75 -8.35
N LEU A 152 8.87 -7.39 -9.16
CA LEU A 152 10.00 -8.26 -9.48
C LEU A 152 10.96 -8.41 -8.27
N PRO A 153 11.82 -9.44 -8.25
CA PRO A 153 12.73 -9.70 -7.14
C PRO A 153 13.70 -8.57 -6.82
N ASP A 154 13.97 -7.67 -7.77
CA ASP A 154 14.79 -6.48 -7.58
C ASP A 154 14.16 -5.44 -6.63
N GLY A 155 12.89 -5.63 -6.27
CA GLY A 155 12.15 -4.80 -5.32
C GLY A 155 11.73 -3.43 -5.88
N GLY A 156 12.03 -3.12 -7.13
CA GLY A 156 11.73 -1.84 -7.76
C GLY A 156 10.96 -1.94 -9.07
N SER A 157 11.22 -2.99 -9.85
CA SER A 157 10.59 -3.17 -11.15
C SER A 157 9.24 -3.84 -11.05
N ARG A 158 8.30 -3.40 -11.87
CA ARG A 158 6.92 -3.89 -11.89
C ARG A 158 6.52 -4.27 -13.30
N VAL A 159 5.94 -5.44 -13.47
CA VAL A 159 5.24 -5.83 -14.69
C VAL A 159 3.73 -5.77 -14.45
N ARG A 160 2.98 -5.42 -15.49
CA ARG A 160 1.52 -5.20 -15.39
C ARG A 160 0.81 -5.92 -16.51
N MET A 161 -0.39 -6.42 -16.23
CA MET A 161 -1.25 -7.06 -17.21
C MET A 161 -2.70 -6.66 -16.92
N ARG A 162 -3.52 -6.52 -17.95
CA ARG A 162 -4.98 -6.35 -17.78
C ARG A 162 -5.72 -7.61 -18.19
N LEU A 163 -6.72 -7.95 -17.39
CA LEU A 163 -7.66 -9.05 -17.56
C LEU A 163 -9.08 -8.49 -17.54
N ARG A 164 -9.98 -9.22 -18.19
CA ARG A 164 -11.42 -9.07 -17.94
C ARG A 164 -11.78 -9.99 -16.80
N CYS A 165 -12.54 -9.48 -15.85
CA CYS A 165 -13.12 -10.28 -14.77
C CYS A 165 -14.64 -10.04 -14.75
N PRO A 166 -15.44 -11.08 -14.46
CA PRO A 166 -16.87 -10.90 -14.26
C PRO A 166 -17.14 -9.92 -13.12
N ALA A 167 -18.16 -9.09 -13.29
CA ALA A 167 -18.73 -8.31 -12.23
C ALA A 167 -20.17 -8.76 -11.98
N ASP A 168 -20.70 -8.43 -10.80
CA ASP A 168 -22.11 -8.63 -10.49
C ASP A 168 -22.97 -7.89 -11.54
N PRO A 169 -23.86 -8.57 -12.28
CA PRO A 169 -24.63 -7.94 -13.35
C PRO A 169 -25.63 -6.88 -12.88
N LEU A 170 -26.03 -6.90 -11.61
CA LEU A 170 -27.01 -5.97 -11.04
C LEU A 170 -26.33 -4.76 -10.40
N LEU A 171 -25.17 -4.97 -9.76
CA LEU A 171 -24.48 -3.97 -8.96
C LEU A 171 -23.18 -3.46 -9.59
N GLY A 172 -22.65 -4.15 -10.60
CA GLY A 172 -21.37 -3.81 -11.25
C GLY A 172 -20.15 -4.01 -10.35
N VAL A 173 -20.30 -4.75 -9.24
CA VAL A 173 -19.25 -4.96 -8.23
C VAL A 173 -18.48 -6.24 -8.53
N VAL A 174 -17.15 -6.19 -8.39
CA VAL A 174 -16.31 -7.39 -8.47
C VAL A 174 -16.18 -8.00 -7.07
N ASN A 175 -16.72 -9.20 -6.90
CA ASN A 175 -16.64 -9.94 -5.64
C ASN A 175 -15.54 -11.03 -5.66
N SER A 176 -14.92 -11.27 -6.83
CA SER A 176 -13.88 -12.28 -6.98
C SER A 176 -12.57 -11.87 -6.29
N THR A 177 -11.92 -12.86 -5.70
CA THR A 177 -10.56 -12.79 -5.17
C THR A 177 -9.53 -12.85 -6.31
N LEU A 178 -8.29 -12.49 -6.02
CA LEU A 178 -7.19 -12.56 -6.98
C LEU A 178 -6.94 -14.00 -7.44
N ALA A 179 -7.02 -14.96 -6.51
CA ALA A 179 -6.88 -16.38 -6.83
C ALA A 179 -7.96 -16.83 -7.83
N GLU A 180 -9.22 -16.45 -7.62
CA GLU A 180 -10.32 -16.76 -8.53
C GLU A 180 -10.16 -16.09 -9.90
N ILE A 181 -9.76 -14.82 -9.95
CA ILE A 181 -9.50 -14.11 -11.21
C ILE A 181 -8.38 -14.80 -11.99
N VAL A 182 -7.30 -15.20 -11.31
CA VAL A 182 -6.17 -15.92 -11.92
C VAL A 182 -6.60 -17.31 -12.41
N ALA A 183 -7.36 -18.06 -11.61
CA ALA A 183 -7.87 -19.37 -11.98
C ALA A 183 -8.80 -19.31 -13.20
N GLN A 184 -9.70 -18.32 -13.24
CA GLN A 184 -10.58 -18.11 -14.39
C GLN A 184 -9.80 -17.71 -15.64
N ALA A 185 -8.85 -16.78 -15.51
CA ALA A 185 -7.96 -16.38 -16.60
C ALA A 185 -7.10 -17.56 -17.11
N TRP A 186 -6.75 -18.48 -16.22
CA TRP A 186 -6.01 -19.69 -16.58
C TRP A 186 -6.83 -20.69 -17.40
N ALA A 187 -8.16 -20.68 -17.29
CA ALA A 187 -9.02 -21.58 -18.05
C ALA A 187 -9.02 -21.27 -19.56
N ASP A 188 -8.83 -20.01 -19.94
CA ASP A 188 -8.72 -19.56 -21.33
C ASP A 188 -7.28 -19.73 -21.85
N GLN A 189 -7.11 -20.48 -22.95
CA GLN A 189 -5.81 -20.78 -23.54
C GLN A 189 -5.05 -19.51 -23.99
N ALA A 190 -5.72 -18.56 -24.64
CA ALA A 190 -5.07 -17.35 -25.14
C ALA A 190 -4.65 -16.42 -24.00
N VAL A 191 -5.47 -16.36 -22.94
CA VAL A 191 -5.14 -15.58 -21.74
C VAL A 191 -4.02 -16.25 -20.95
N ARG A 192 -4.01 -17.59 -20.86
CA ARG A 192 -2.96 -18.37 -20.18
C ARG A 192 -1.56 -18.08 -20.74
N GLU A 193 -1.41 -17.98 -22.06
CA GLU A 193 -0.10 -17.65 -22.68
C GLU A 193 0.39 -16.25 -22.29
N ARG A 194 -0.52 -15.27 -22.25
CA ARG A 194 -0.19 -13.91 -21.80
C ARG A 194 0.16 -13.88 -20.31
N LEU A 195 -0.61 -14.61 -19.50
CA LEU A 195 -0.37 -14.75 -18.07
C LEU A 195 0.99 -15.43 -17.82
N GLY A 196 1.37 -16.41 -18.64
CA GLY A 196 2.69 -17.03 -18.64
C GLY A 196 3.83 -16.04 -18.85
N ARG A 197 3.70 -15.16 -19.84
CA ARG A 197 4.69 -14.08 -20.07
C ARG A 197 4.76 -13.08 -18.93
N PHE A 198 3.63 -12.73 -18.33
CA PHE A 198 3.56 -11.83 -17.17
C PHE A 198 4.21 -12.43 -15.91
N LEU A 199 3.92 -13.71 -15.63
CA LEU A 199 4.46 -14.41 -14.46
C LEU A 199 5.95 -14.77 -14.64
N GLY A 200 6.41 -15.02 -15.86
CA GLY A 200 7.76 -15.55 -16.09
C GLY A 200 7.94 -16.96 -15.49
N THR A 201 9.08 -17.58 -15.77
CA THR A 201 9.25 -19.04 -15.61
C THR A 201 8.96 -19.57 -14.21
N GLU A 202 9.56 -18.97 -13.17
CA GLU A 202 9.44 -19.47 -11.79
C GLU A 202 8.03 -19.32 -11.23
N ALA A 203 7.46 -18.11 -11.32
CA ALA A 203 6.11 -17.87 -10.80
C ALA A 203 5.05 -18.62 -11.60
N LEU A 204 5.28 -18.82 -12.90
CA LEU A 204 4.40 -19.64 -13.73
C LEU A 204 4.37 -21.09 -13.26
N ALA A 205 5.53 -21.68 -12.97
CA ALA A 205 5.62 -23.04 -12.49
C ALA A 205 4.88 -23.21 -11.14
N ALA A 206 5.10 -22.30 -10.20
CA ALA A 206 4.44 -22.32 -8.89
C ALA A 206 2.92 -22.15 -8.99
N VAL A 207 2.45 -21.14 -9.72
CA VAL A 207 1.01 -20.88 -9.89
C VAL A 207 0.31 -22.02 -10.64
N SER A 208 0.94 -22.57 -11.69
CA SER A 208 0.41 -23.72 -12.43
C SER A 208 0.27 -24.96 -11.53
N ALA A 209 1.31 -25.28 -10.74
CA ALA A 209 1.27 -26.40 -9.82
C ALA A 209 0.17 -26.23 -8.74
N ALA A 210 0.03 -25.01 -8.21
CA ALA A 210 -0.99 -24.67 -7.24
C ALA A 210 -2.41 -24.80 -7.83
N LEU A 211 -2.64 -24.30 -9.04
CA LEU A 211 -3.95 -24.42 -9.72
C LEU A 211 -4.33 -25.88 -9.99
N VAL A 212 -3.37 -26.74 -10.31
CA VAL A 212 -3.60 -28.19 -10.47
C VAL A 212 -3.93 -28.85 -9.12
N ALA A 213 -3.31 -28.40 -8.03
CA ALA A 213 -3.57 -28.91 -6.68
C ALA A 213 -4.95 -28.49 -6.16
N SER A 214 -5.37 -27.25 -6.38
CA SER A 214 -6.69 -26.74 -5.94
C SER A 214 -7.87 -27.32 -6.74
N ALA A 215 -7.63 -27.94 -7.89
CA ALA A 215 -8.66 -28.59 -8.71
C ALA A 215 -8.95 -30.05 -8.31
N ARG A 216 -8.25 -30.59 -7.32
CA ARG A 216 -8.42 -31.96 -6.79
C ARG A 216 -9.18 -31.94 -5.47
#